data_AF-A0A135ZZ33-F1
#
_entry.id   AF-A0A135ZZ33-F1
#
_cell.length_a   1.000
_cell.length_b   1.000
_cell.length_c   1.000
_cell.angle_alpha   90.00
_cell.angle_beta   90.00
_cell.angle_gamma   90.00
#
_symmetry.space_group_name_H-M   'P 1'
#
loop_
_entity.id
_entity.type
_entity.pdbx_description
1 polymer ?
#
loop_
_entity_poly.entity_id
_entity_poly.type
_entity_poly.pdbx_seq_one_letter_code
_entity_poly.pdbx_strand_id
1 'polypeptide(L)'
;MTKYLASLIGVCLGLALLVGCQSMPSESAIAPKPLYRDPRYDGAADPLVIWNHLQQKWYMFYTNRRAKAENLQGVEWVHGTPIGIAESTDGANWQYLQDAEIHYPPAKDMALPTYWAPDVLYAQGQYHMFLTIVPGVFQDWNHPRNIVHFTSQDLLSWDYAETLKLNSERVIDADVIALPQGGYRLLYNDEPDGKSVYYADSTTLFNWQDKGKLPIESRGEGPTAFEWQGYWWLVVDAWQGLRVYRSNDLNTWVIQPEPLLEQPGTGKDDGVMGGHPDVIVNNGKAYLFYFTHPGRRPENKGIDNYSTRRSSIQVSELSFADGWLTAERDKATLIKLQAPNQ
;
A
#
# COMPACT_ATOMS: atom_id res chain seq x y z
N MET A 1 -70.25 46.51 39.31
CA MET A 1 -69.38 47.27 38.39
C MET A 1 -67.95 46.79 38.60
N THR A 2 -67.46 46.00 37.63
CA THR A 2 -66.06 45.80 37.25
C THR A 2 -65.04 45.43 38.35
N LYS A 3 -64.39 44.25 38.24
CA LYS A 3 -62.96 44.16 37.82
C LYS A 3 -62.33 42.75 37.96
N TYR A 4 -61.80 42.31 36.81
CA TYR A 4 -60.62 41.48 36.51
C TYR A 4 -60.55 39.98 36.88
N LEU A 5 -60.75 39.18 35.82
CA LEU A 5 -60.08 37.90 35.54
C LEU A 5 -58.55 38.06 35.63
N ALA A 6 -57.87 37.14 36.32
CA ALA A 6 -56.45 36.87 36.16
C ALA A 6 -56.28 35.47 35.57
N SER A 7 -55.72 35.39 34.37
CA SER A 7 -55.38 34.16 33.66
C SER A 7 -53.98 33.71 34.09
N LEU A 8 -53.86 32.48 34.59
CA LEU A 8 -52.57 31.83 34.87
C LEU A 8 -52.03 31.26 33.55
N ILE A 9 -50.97 31.85 33.01
CA ILE A 9 -50.16 31.24 31.95
C ILE A 9 -49.03 30.47 32.63
N GLY A 10 -49.18 29.15 32.71
CA GLY A 10 -48.08 28.25 33.06
C GLY A 10 -47.25 27.96 31.81
N VAL A 11 -46.02 28.45 31.77
CA VAL A 11 -45.05 28.14 30.72
C VAL A 11 -44.39 26.80 31.07
N CYS A 12 -44.73 25.74 30.33
CA CYS A 12 -43.98 24.48 30.35
C CYS A 12 -42.72 24.62 29.49
N LEU A 13 -41.56 24.86 30.11
CA LEU A 13 -40.26 24.62 29.48
C LEU A 13 -39.98 23.12 29.47
N GLY A 14 -40.14 22.46 28.32
CA GLY A 14 -39.63 21.12 28.08
C GLY A 14 -38.13 21.19 27.77
N LEU A 15 -37.28 20.73 28.69
CA LEU A 15 -35.90 20.36 28.36
C LEU A 15 -35.93 19.04 27.60
N ALA A 16 -35.74 19.10 26.28
CA ALA A 16 -35.38 17.93 25.49
C ALA A 16 -33.88 17.64 25.71
N LEU A 17 -33.58 16.66 26.56
CA LEU A 17 -32.24 16.09 26.66
C LEU A 17 -31.95 15.33 25.36
N LEU A 18 -31.17 15.95 24.47
CA LEU A 18 -30.51 15.27 23.35
C LEU A 18 -29.49 14.30 23.94
N VAL A 19 -29.90 13.05 24.15
CA VAL A 19 -28.97 11.95 24.38
C VAL A 19 -28.28 11.71 23.04
N GLY A 20 -27.12 12.34 22.86
CA GLY A 20 -26.22 11.99 21.78
C GLY A 20 -25.88 10.50 21.89
N CYS A 21 -26.22 9.74 20.86
CA CYS A 21 -25.76 8.37 20.72
C CYS A 21 -24.23 8.43 20.55
N GLN A 22 -23.50 8.35 21.65
CA GLN A 22 -22.06 8.11 21.60
C GLN A 22 -21.90 6.69 21.06
N SER A 23 -21.39 6.58 19.83
CA SER A 23 -20.92 5.31 19.30
C SER A 23 -19.89 4.77 20.30
N MET A 24 -20.20 3.62 20.91
CA MET A 24 -19.20 2.93 21.72
C MET A 24 -17.96 2.71 20.84
N PRO A 25 -16.74 2.94 21.34
CA PRO A 25 -15.56 2.66 20.55
C PRO A 25 -15.59 1.20 20.14
N SER A 26 -15.69 0.94 18.83
CA SER A 26 -15.55 -0.40 18.26
C SER A 26 -14.26 -1.04 18.80
N GLU A 27 -14.34 -2.24 19.39
CA GLU A 27 -13.16 -2.92 19.91
C GLU A 27 -12.22 -3.33 18.76
N SER A 28 -10.91 -3.44 19.03
CA SER A 28 -9.97 -3.97 18.04
C SER A 28 -10.39 -5.37 17.58
N ALA A 29 -10.39 -5.61 16.27
CA ALA A 29 -10.74 -6.90 15.70
C ALA A 29 -9.49 -7.72 15.40
N ILE A 30 -9.62 -9.05 15.49
CA ILE A 30 -8.57 -9.97 15.02
C ILE A 30 -8.61 -9.96 13.49
N ALA A 31 -7.51 -9.57 12.86
CA ALA A 31 -7.36 -9.64 11.42
C ALA A 31 -7.46 -11.09 10.93
N PRO A 32 -8.28 -11.39 9.90
CA PRO A 32 -8.29 -12.70 9.26
C PRO A 32 -6.91 -13.06 8.67
N LYS A 33 -6.66 -14.36 8.51
CA LYS A 33 -5.44 -14.91 7.91
C LYS A 33 -5.82 -15.95 6.85
N PRO A 34 -5.79 -15.65 5.54
CA PRO A 34 -5.33 -14.39 4.93
C PRO A 34 -6.24 -13.21 5.25
N LEU A 35 -5.67 -11.99 5.21
CA LEU A 35 -6.41 -10.75 5.41
C LEU A 35 -7.38 -10.49 4.25
N TYR A 36 -6.88 -10.64 3.02
CA TYR A 36 -7.65 -10.36 1.82
C TYR A 36 -7.24 -11.26 0.66
N ARG A 37 -8.24 -11.66 -0.13
CA ARG A 37 -8.07 -12.34 -1.42
C ARG A 37 -8.98 -11.68 -2.43
N ASP A 38 -8.41 -11.36 -3.59
CA ASP A 38 -9.16 -10.77 -4.67
C ASP A 38 -10.20 -11.77 -5.24
N PRO A 39 -11.48 -11.40 -5.36
CA PRO A 39 -12.50 -12.31 -5.84
C PRO A 39 -12.46 -12.53 -7.36
N ARG A 40 -11.83 -11.64 -8.12
CA ARG A 40 -11.86 -11.63 -9.59
C ARG A 40 -10.77 -12.52 -10.16
N TYR A 41 -9.52 -12.09 -10.08
CA TYR A 41 -8.34 -12.78 -10.58
C TYR A 41 -7.59 -13.60 -9.52
N ASP A 42 -7.82 -13.36 -8.23
CA ASP A 42 -7.19 -14.05 -7.09
C ASP A 42 -5.66 -13.93 -7.07
N GLY A 43 -5.16 -12.78 -7.52
CA GLY A 43 -3.74 -12.43 -7.53
C GLY A 43 -3.46 -11.10 -6.86
N ALA A 44 -4.07 -10.83 -5.70
CA ALA A 44 -3.80 -9.63 -4.92
C ALA A 44 -2.34 -9.59 -4.45
N ALA A 45 -1.58 -8.61 -4.90
CA ALA A 45 -0.16 -8.42 -4.58
C ALA A 45 0.16 -6.93 -4.42
N ASP A 46 1.33 -6.63 -3.86
CA ASP A 46 1.88 -5.26 -3.77
C ASP A 46 0.84 -4.27 -3.16
N PRO A 47 0.37 -4.53 -1.93
CA PRO A 47 -0.71 -3.75 -1.33
C PRO A 47 -0.23 -2.34 -0.97
N LEU A 48 -1.14 -1.37 -1.02
CA LEU A 48 -1.02 -0.06 -0.39
C LEU A 48 -2.31 0.30 0.32
N VAL A 49 -2.23 0.77 1.56
CA VAL A 49 -3.38 1.16 2.38
C VAL A 49 -3.42 2.68 2.58
N ILE A 50 -4.56 3.30 2.30
CA ILE A 50 -4.74 4.75 2.43
C ILE A 50 -6.12 5.12 2.94
N TRP A 51 -6.21 6.20 3.71
CA TRP A 51 -7.48 6.75 4.17
C TRP A 51 -8.18 7.56 3.07
N ASN A 52 -9.42 7.19 2.74
CA ASN A 52 -10.31 7.99 1.92
C ASN A 52 -11.06 8.99 2.79
N HIS A 53 -10.67 10.27 2.75
CA HIS A 53 -11.28 11.32 3.56
C HIS A 53 -12.73 11.67 3.17
N LEU A 54 -13.14 11.40 1.91
CA LEU A 54 -14.51 11.64 1.45
C LEU A 54 -15.45 10.53 1.92
N GLN A 55 -15.01 9.28 1.83
CA GLN A 55 -15.82 8.12 2.18
C GLN A 55 -15.69 7.71 3.65
N GLN A 56 -14.73 8.29 4.36
CA GLN A 56 -14.38 7.95 5.74
C GLN A 56 -14.15 6.44 5.93
N LYS A 57 -13.38 5.87 4.99
CA LYS A 57 -12.98 4.46 4.98
C LYS A 57 -11.52 4.32 4.60
N TRP A 58 -10.92 3.23 5.01
CA TRP A 58 -9.62 2.79 4.52
C TRP A 58 -9.77 2.06 3.20
N TYR A 59 -8.98 2.42 2.21
CA TYR A 59 -8.86 1.73 0.94
C TYR A 59 -7.54 0.98 0.88
N MET A 60 -7.54 -0.19 0.26
CA MET A 60 -6.36 -0.96 -0.09
C MET A 60 -6.30 -1.06 -1.61
N PHE A 61 -5.29 -0.44 -2.20
CA PHE A 61 -4.90 -0.66 -3.59
C PHE A 61 -4.01 -1.89 -3.66
N TYR A 62 -4.08 -2.66 -4.75
CA TYR A 62 -3.21 -3.81 -4.96
C TYR A 62 -3.04 -4.10 -6.45
N THR A 63 -1.84 -4.54 -6.86
CA THR A 63 -1.64 -5.18 -8.17
C THR A 63 -2.56 -6.40 -8.26
N ASN A 64 -3.45 -6.44 -9.24
CA ASN A 64 -4.37 -7.56 -9.40
C ASN A 64 -3.86 -8.53 -10.48
N ARG A 65 -2.94 -9.42 -10.12
CA ARG A 65 -2.33 -10.42 -11.03
C ARG A 65 -3.39 -11.41 -11.51
N ARG A 66 -3.34 -11.80 -12.79
CA ARG A 66 -4.34 -12.64 -13.47
C ARG A 66 -4.17 -14.13 -13.16
N ALA A 67 -4.15 -14.51 -11.88
CA ALA A 67 -3.78 -15.87 -11.46
C ALA A 67 -4.71 -16.97 -11.99
N LYS A 68 -6.02 -16.67 -12.14
CA LYS A 68 -7.02 -17.59 -12.71
C LYS A 68 -6.98 -17.70 -14.25
N ALA A 69 -6.23 -16.84 -14.93
CA ALA A 69 -6.23 -16.85 -16.40
C ALA A 69 -5.51 -18.09 -16.94
N GLU A 70 -6.17 -18.75 -17.89
CA GLU A 70 -5.70 -19.96 -18.56
C GLU A 70 -4.95 -19.63 -19.86
N ASN A 71 -4.18 -20.60 -20.36
CA ASN A 71 -3.46 -20.51 -21.64
C ASN A 71 -2.46 -19.34 -21.76
N LEU A 72 -1.96 -18.86 -20.62
CA LEU A 72 -0.92 -17.83 -20.54
C LEU A 72 0.48 -18.44 -20.58
N GLN A 73 1.40 -17.76 -21.23
CA GLN A 73 2.81 -18.14 -21.39
C GLN A 73 3.72 -17.25 -20.56
N GLY A 74 4.73 -17.85 -19.92
CA GLY A 74 5.73 -17.12 -19.15
C GLY A 74 5.10 -16.21 -18.10
N VAL A 75 5.38 -14.90 -18.20
CA VAL A 75 4.95 -13.91 -17.20
C VAL A 75 3.70 -13.13 -17.60
N GLU A 76 2.98 -13.56 -18.64
CA GLU A 76 1.77 -12.87 -19.10
C GLU A 76 0.74 -12.68 -17.96
N TRP A 77 0.67 -13.60 -17.00
CA TRP A 77 -0.28 -13.53 -15.88
C TRP A 77 -0.02 -12.36 -14.92
N VAL A 78 1.17 -11.76 -14.94
CA VAL A 78 1.45 -10.51 -14.22
C VAL A 78 1.30 -9.27 -15.09
N HIS A 79 1.01 -9.40 -16.39
CA HIS A 79 0.73 -8.26 -17.28
C HIS A 79 -0.77 -8.15 -17.59
N GLY A 80 -1.20 -7.01 -18.10
CA GLY A 80 -2.60 -6.65 -18.30
C GLY A 80 -3.35 -6.58 -16.98
N THR A 81 -2.64 -6.19 -15.92
CA THR A 81 -3.15 -6.17 -14.55
C THR A 81 -3.76 -4.81 -14.25
N PRO A 82 -5.03 -4.76 -13.77
CA PRO A 82 -5.57 -3.57 -13.17
C PRO A 82 -4.99 -3.37 -11.76
N ILE A 83 -5.23 -2.20 -11.19
CA ILE A 83 -5.11 -1.98 -9.75
C ILE A 83 -6.49 -2.21 -9.13
N GLY A 84 -6.60 -3.24 -8.29
CA GLY A 84 -7.83 -3.49 -7.54
C GLY A 84 -7.91 -2.59 -6.31
N ILE A 85 -9.14 -2.29 -5.88
CA ILE A 85 -9.43 -1.52 -4.66
C ILE A 85 -10.32 -2.36 -3.75
N ALA A 86 -9.91 -2.54 -2.51
CA ALA A 86 -10.74 -3.03 -1.42
C ALA A 86 -10.98 -1.93 -0.40
N GLU A 87 -12.11 -1.94 0.31
CA GLU A 87 -12.42 -0.98 1.36
C GLU A 87 -12.61 -1.66 2.74
N SER A 88 -12.34 -0.92 3.80
CA SER A 88 -12.49 -1.34 5.18
C SER A 88 -12.82 -0.15 6.09
N THR A 89 -13.58 -0.40 7.16
CA THR A 89 -13.83 0.58 8.23
C THR A 89 -12.93 0.40 9.45
N ASP A 90 -12.24 -0.75 9.56
CA ASP A 90 -11.46 -1.14 10.75
C ASP A 90 -10.05 -1.66 10.43
N GLY A 91 -9.74 -1.93 9.16
CA GLY A 91 -8.49 -2.53 8.70
C GLY A 91 -8.39 -4.04 8.90
N ALA A 92 -9.37 -4.68 9.54
CA ALA A 92 -9.47 -6.12 9.71
C ALA A 92 -10.34 -6.76 8.62
N ASN A 93 -11.45 -6.11 8.27
CA ASN A 93 -12.46 -6.63 7.37
C ASN A 93 -12.42 -5.86 6.06
N TRP A 94 -11.99 -6.54 4.98
CA TRP A 94 -11.82 -5.94 3.66
C TRP A 94 -12.83 -6.49 2.67
N GLN A 95 -13.40 -5.62 1.86
CA GLN A 95 -14.34 -5.99 0.80
C GLN A 95 -13.89 -5.37 -0.53
N TYR A 96 -13.93 -6.16 -1.59
CA TYR A 96 -13.67 -5.65 -2.94
C TYR A 96 -14.66 -4.52 -3.27
N LEU A 97 -14.13 -3.40 -3.73
CA LEU A 97 -14.91 -2.24 -4.16
C LEU A 97 -15.01 -2.23 -5.70
N GLN A 98 -13.90 -1.97 -6.38
CA GLN A 98 -13.78 -1.96 -7.84
C GLN A 98 -12.30 -1.98 -8.27
N ASP A 99 -12.02 -2.02 -9.56
CA ASP A 99 -10.69 -1.68 -10.08
C ASP A 99 -10.59 -0.16 -10.21
N ALA A 100 -9.41 0.42 -9.99
CA ALA A 100 -9.14 1.84 -10.24
C ALA A 100 -9.32 2.18 -11.73
N GLU A 101 -10.00 3.29 -12.02
CA GLU A 101 -10.14 3.81 -13.36
C GLU A 101 -8.91 4.69 -13.68
N ILE A 102 -8.03 4.20 -14.56
CA ILE A 102 -6.78 4.89 -14.90
C ILE A 102 -6.91 5.53 -16.29
N HIS A 103 -7.02 6.86 -16.34
CA HIS A 103 -6.99 7.64 -17.58
C HIS A 103 -5.56 7.90 -18.03
N TYR A 104 -4.89 6.84 -18.45
CA TYR A 104 -3.56 6.91 -19.06
C TYR A 104 -3.69 7.00 -20.58
N PRO A 105 -3.11 8.02 -21.27
CA PRO A 105 -3.11 8.07 -22.72
C PRO A 105 -2.12 7.02 -23.26
N PRO A 106 -2.59 5.84 -23.71
CA PRO A 106 -1.66 4.82 -24.17
C PRO A 106 -0.97 5.31 -25.46
N ALA A 107 0.24 4.82 -25.72
CA ALA A 107 0.80 4.92 -27.07
C ALA A 107 -0.22 4.35 -28.07
N LYS A 108 -0.25 4.89 -29.30
CA LYS A 108 -1.32 4.64 -30.29
C LYS A 108 -1.52 3.15 -30.67
N ASP A 109 -0.56 2.31 -30.29
CA ASP A 109 -0.45 0.87 -30.51
C ASP A 109 -0.49 0.03 -29.21
N MET A 110 -0.62 0.64 -28.03
CA MET A 110 -0.73 -0.05 -26.76
C MET A 110 -2.19 -0.44 -26.48
N ALA A 111 -2.53 -1.70 -26.77
CA ALA A 111 -3.89 -2.22 -26.61
C ALA A 111 -4.31 -2.45 -25.15
N LEU A 112 -3.36 -2.76 -24.26
CA LEU A 112 -3.64 -3.01 -22.83
C LEU A 112 -2.41 -2.66 -21.97
N PRO A 113 -2.41 -1.53 -21.25
CA PRO A 113 -1.36 -1.24 -20.27
C PRO A 113 -1.42 -2.23 -19.10
N THR A 114 -0.27 -2.37 -18.44
CA THR A 114 -0.09 -3.14 -17.21
C THR A 114 0.24 -2.16 -16.09
N TYR A 115 -0.46 -2.31 -14.97
CA TYR A 115 -0.30 -1.48 -13.78
C TYR A 115 0.23 -2.30 -12.61
N TRP A 116 1.30 -1.83 -11.97
CA TRP A 116 1.94 -2.50 -10.82
C TRP A 116 2.24 -1.53 -9.68
N ALA A 117 2.16 -2.04 -8.45
CA ALA A 117 2.71 -1.46 -7.22
C ALA A 117 2.41 0.05 -7.11
N PRO A 118 1.14 0.42 -6.86
CA PRO A 118 0.76 1.81 -6.68
C PRO A 118 1.32 2.34 -5.35
N ASP A 119 1.95 3.51 -5.38
CA ASP A 119 2.11 4.36 -4.19
C ASP A 119 1.11 5.51 -4.22
N VAL A 120 0.48 5.84 -3.09
CA VAL A 120 -0.56 6.87 -3.02
C VAL A 120 -0.43 7.70 -1.75
N LEU A 121 -0.48 9.01 -1.90
CA LEU A 121 -0.56 9.95 -0.80
C LEU A 121 -1.60 11.06 -1.05
N TYR A 122 -2.11 11.62 0.03
CA TYR A 122 -2.93 12.84 -0.01
C TYR A 122 -2.08 14.05 0.33
N ALA A 123 -1.99 15.00 -0.59
CA ALA A 123 -1.19 16.20 -0.43
C ALA A 123 -1.79 17.34 -1.27
N GLN A 124 -1.61 18.58 -0.80
CA GLN A 124 -2.01 19.78 -1.56
C GLN A 124 -3.49 19.78 -1.99
N GLY A 125 -4.37 19.13 -1.23
CA GLY A 125 -5.81 19.10 -1.47
C GLY A 125 -6.29 18.04 -2.47
N GLN A 126 -5.45 17.08 -2.85
CA GLN A 126 -5.79 16.01 -3.77
C GLN A 126 -4.97 14.73 -3.49
N TYR A 127 -5.36 13.62 -4.10
CA TYR A 127 -4.56 12.40 -4.07
C TYR A 127 -3.58 12.37 -5.24
N HIS A 128 -2.40 11.83 -4.98
CA HIS A 128 -1.33 11.62 -5.94
C HIS A 128 -0.99 10.13 -5.93
N MET A 129 -0.94 9.50 -7.10
CA MET A 129 -0.51 8.11 -7.26
C MET A 129 0.75 8.05 -8.12
N PHE A 130 1.74 7.29 -7.67
CA PHE A 130 2.94 6.96 -8.45
C PHE A 130 2.87 5.47 -8.78
N LEU A 131 2.67 5.18 -10.07
CA LEU A 131 2.31 3.86 -10.53
C LEU A 131 3.29 3.37 -11.59
N THR A 132 3.71 2.11 -11.46
CA THR A 132 4.54 1.48 -12.48
C THR A 132 3.69 1.09 -13.68
N ILE A 133 4.08 1.57 -14.87
CA ILE A 133 3.44 1.28 -16.15
C ILE A 133 4.35 0.41 -17.02
N VAL A 134 3.85 -0.76 -17.42
CA VAL A 134 4.44 -1.58 -18.49
C VAL A 134 3.56 -1.46 -19.74
N PRO A 135 4.14 -1.22 -20.94
CA PRO A 135 3.38 -0.84 -22.12
C PRO A 135 2.79 -2.03 -22.88
N GLY A 136 2.18 -2.99 -22.18
CA GLY A 136 1.59 -4.15 -22.82
C GLY A 136 1.55 -5.41 -21.97
N VAL A 137 1.15 -6.48 -22.64
CA VAL A 137 1.20 -7.86 -22.16
C VAL A 137 2.34 -8.59 -22.86
N PHE A 138 3.19 -9.26 -22.09
CA PHE A 138 4.43 -9.86 -22.58
C PHE A 138 4.71 -11.17 -21.87
N GLN A 139 5.51 -12.01 -22.51
CA GLN A 139 5.86 -13.36 -22.03
C GLN A 139 7.15 -13.39 -21.22
N ASP A 140 7.92 -12.31 -21.27
CA ASP A 140 9.18 -12.14 -20.55
C ASP A 140 9.30 -10.73 -19.93
N TRP A 141 10.42 -10.48 -19.24
CA TRP A 141 10.68 -9.25 -18.48
C TRP A 141 11.46 -8.17 -19.26
N ASN A 142 11.75 -8.36 -20.54
CA ASN A 142 12.65 -7.52 -21.31
C ASN A 142 11.93 -6.37 -22.05
N HIS A 143 11.09 -5.65 -21.32
CA HIS A 143 10.26 -4.56 -21.85
C HIS A 143 10.42 -3.29 -21.02
N PRO A 144 10.26 -2.08 -21.58
CA PRO A 144 10.39 -0.86 -20.78
C PRO A 144 9.30 -0.79 -19.71
N ARG A 145 9.59 -0.09 -18.62
CA ARG A 145 8.64 0.20 -17.54
C ARG A 145 9.03 1.49 -16.85
N ASN A 146 8.05 2.34 -16.61
CA ASN A 146 8.26 3.69 -16.08
C ASN A 146 7.33 3.94 -14.90
N ILE A 147 7.76 4.80 -13.98
CA ILE A 147 6.88 5.34 -12.94
C ILE A 147 6.14 6.55 -13.51
N VAL A 148 4.82 6.52 -13.38
CA VAL A 148 3.90 7.54 -13.88
C VAL A 148 3.08 8.11 -12.74
N HIS A 149 2.99 9.43 -12.70
CA HIS A 149 2.20 10.19 -11.75
C HIS A 149 0.78 10.39 -12.25
N PHE A 150 -0.19 10.09 -11.40
CA PHE A 150 -1.61 10.33 -11.58
C PHE A 150 -2.17 11.15 -10.41
N THR A 151 -3.31 11.80 -10.66
CA THR A 151 -4.01 12.57 -9.63
C THR A 151 -5.47 12.18 -9.56
N SER A 152 -6.05 12.24 -8.36
CA SER A 152 -7.46 11.91 -8.13
C SER A 152 -8.06 12.77 -7.03
N GLN A 153 -9.37 12.98 -7.09
CA GLN A 153 -10.15 13.61 -6.01
C GLN A 153 -10.82 12.58 -5.11
N ASP A 154 -11.06 11.35 -5.60
CA ASP A 154 -11.94 10.38 -4.95
C ASP A 154 -11.30 9.02 -4.66
N LEU A 155 -10.03 8.83 -5.06
CA LEU A 155 -9.29 7.56 -5.03
C LEU A 155 -9.80 6.48 -6.00
N LEU A 156 -10.74 6.80 -6.88
CA LEU A 156 -11.38 5.84 -7.79
C LEU A 156 -10.97 6.10 -9.23
N SER A 157 -11.10 7.34 -9.69
CA SER A 157 -10.74 7.76 -11.05
C SER A 157 -9.48 8.61 -11.02
N TRP A 158 -8.54 8.30 -11.90
CA TRP A 158 -7.17 8.80 -11.88
C TRP A 158 -6.78 9.41 -13.22
N ASP A 159 -6.45 10.70 -13.21
CA ASP A 159 -6.01 11.41 -14.40
C ASP A 159 -4.49 11.44 -14.49
N TYR A 160 -3.96 11.09 -15.66
CA TYR A 160 -2.53 11.18 -15.96
C TYR A 160 -2.01 12.61 -15.75
N ALA A 161 -0.88 12.71 -15.05
CA ALA A 161 -0.19 13.98 -14.80
C ALA A 161 1.16 14.05 -15.51
N GLU A 162 2.09 13.16 -15.19
CA GLU A 162 3.40 13.09 -15.86
C GLU A 162 4.03 11.69 -15.80
N THR A 163 4.78 11.31 -16.82
CA THR A 163 5.75 10.21 -16.73
C THR A 163 7.06 10.75 -16.16
N LEU A 164 7.55 10.16 -15.06
CA LEU A 164 8.74 10.65 -14.39
C LEU A 164 10.00 10.39 -15.23
N LYS A 165 10.94 11.34 -15.18
CA LYS A 165 12.27 11.21 -15.78
C LYS A 165 13.27 10.76 -14.71
N LEU A 166 13.37 9.45 -14.53
CA LEU A 166 14.26 8.81 -13.55
C LEU A 166 15.52 8.25 -14.24
N ASN A 167 16.34 7.54 -13.48
CA ASN A 167 17.64 7.04 -13.93
C ASN A 167 17.58 6.16 -15.20
N SER A 168 16.51 5.40 -15.42
CA SER A 168 16.36 4.53 -16.59
C SER A 168 14.89 4.29 -16.97
N GLU A 169 14.64 3.67 -18.13
CA GLU A 169 13.31 3.19 -18.57
C GLU A 169 13.02 1.76 -18.07
N ARG A 170 13.67 1.37 -16.97
CA ARG A 170 13.50 0.08 -16.29
C ARG A 170 13.44 0.32 -14.79
N VAL A 171 12.48 1.14 -14.36
CA VAL A 171 12.25 1.53 -12.97
C VAL A 171 10.85 1.13 -12.51
N ILE A 172 10.73 0.67 -11.27
CA ILE A 172 9.47 0.17 -10.70
C ILE A 172 9.32 0.59 -9.23
N ASP A 173 8.14 0.33 -8.68
CA ASP A 173 7.84 0.30 -7.25
C ASP A 173 8.24 1.60 -6.55
N ALA A 174 7.50 2.67 -6.86
CA ALA A 174 7.67 3.94 -6.18
C ALA A 174 7.19 3.87 -4.73
N ASP A 175 7.75 4.70 -3.86
CA ASP A 175 7.24 5.03 -2.52
C ASP A 175 7.58 6.48 -2.21
N VAL A 176 6.57 7.29 -1.87
CA VAL A 176 6.73 8.74 -1.71
C VAL A 176 6.48 9.17 -0.27
N ILE A 177 7.50 9.76 0.33
CA ILE A 177 7.46 10.34 1.67
C ILE A 177 7.57 11.86 1.63
N ALA A 178 6.89 12.53 2.57
CA ALA A 178 7.15 13.93 2.86
C ALA A 178 8.48 14.07 3.60
N LEU A 179 9.28 15.07 3.21
CA LEU A 179 10.57 15.35 3.84
C LEU A 179 10.40 16.28 5.06
N PRO A 180 11.15 16.08 6.17
CA PRO A 180 11.08 16.95 7.35
C PRO A 180 11.33 18.44 7.06
N GLN A 181 12.21 18.73 6.10
CA GLN A 181 12.54 20.08 5.65
C GLN A 181 11.53 20.68 4.65
N GLY A 182 10.46 19.95 4.33
CA GLY A 182 9.53 20.27 3.26
C GLY A 182 9.94 19.66 1.91
N GLY A 183 8.95 19.51 1.04
CA GLY A 183 9.08 18.73 -0.19
C GLY A 183 8.88 17.24 0.06
N TYR A 184 9.26 16.45 -0.93
CA TYR A 184 8.96 15.03 -1.03
C TYR A 184 10.16 14.28 -1.58
N ARG A 185 10.30 13.03 -1.17
CA ARG A 185 11.25 12.07 -1.70
C ARG A 185 10.49 10.88 -2.25
N LEU A 186 10.82 10.51 -3.47
CA LEU A 186 10.39 9.28 -4.12
C LEU A 186 11.54 8.29 -4.06
N LEU A 187 11.33 7.16 -3.42
CA LEU A 187 12.18 5.99 -3.45
C LEU A 187 11.67 5.08 -4.58
N TYR A 188 12.58 4.43 -5.29
CA TYR A 188 12.19 3.51 -6.35
C TYR A 188 13.26 2.45 -6.61
N ASN A 189 12.87 1.38 -7.31
CA ASN A 189 13.80 0.35 -7.76
C ASN A 189 14.34 0.65 -9.16
N ASP A 190 15.66 0.65 -9.31
CA ASP A 190 16.33 0.66 -10.62
C ASP A 190 16.79 -0.76 -10.98
N GLU A 191 16.12 -1.38 -11.95
CA GLU A 191 16.46 -2.75 -12.34
C GLU A 191 17.84 -2.90 -12.98
N PRO A 192 18.28 -2.00 -13.90
CA PRO A 192 19.59 -2.11 -14.54
C PRO A 192 20.76 -2.12 -13.57
N ASP A 193 20.69 -1.34 -12.48
CA ASP A 193 21.69 -1.36 -11.40
C ASP A 193 21.46 -2.50 -10.40
N GLY A 194 21.14 -3.69 -10.91
CA GLY A 194 21.02 -4.91 -10.09
C GLY A 194 19.88 -4.86 -9.09
N LYS A 195 18.79 -4.14 -9.39
CA LYS A 195 17.62 -3.99 -8.51
C LYS A 195 17.93 -3.20 -7.23
N SER A 196 18.71 -2.13 -7.37
CA SER A 196 19.08 -1.25 -6.26
C SER A 196 17.99 -0.21 -5.98
N VAL A 197 17.95 0.30 -4.75
CA VAL A 197 17.09 1.44 -4.39
C VAL A 197 17.74 2.75 -4.82
N TYR A 198 16.99 3.56 -5.55
CA TYR A 198 17.31 4.92 -5.97
C TYR A 198 16.33 5.90 -5.35
N TYR A 199 16.63 7.19 -5.46
CA TYR A 199 15.70 8.23 -5.04
C TYR A 199 15.72 9.47 -5.91
N ALA A 200 14.60 10.19 -5.88
CA ALA A 200 14.42 11.50 -6.47
C ALA A 200 13.73 12.43 -5.47
N ASP A 201 14.01 13.73 -5.53
CA ASP A 201 13.36 14.72 -4.67
C ASP A 201 12.53 15.70 -5.50
N SER A 202 11.40 16.15 -4.95
CA SER A 202 10.53 17.18 -5.53
C SER A 202 10.00 18.12 -4.45
N THR A 203 9.83 19.40 -4.76
CA THR A 203 9.18 20.35 -3.84
C THR A 203 7.65 20.36 -3.96
N THR A 204 7.10 19.81 -5.03
CA THR A 204 5.66 19.96 -5.38
C THR A 204 4.94 18.65 -5.70
N LEU A 205 5.62 17.50 -5.65
CA LEU A 205 5.19 16.19 -6.20
C LEU A 205 5.25 16.10 -7.74
N PHE A 206 5.71 17.16 -8.40
CA PHE A 206 5.94 17.22 -9.84
C PHE A 206 7.40 17.55 -10.12
N ASN A 207 7.87 17.36 -11.35
CA ASN A 207 9.21 17.77 -11.78
C ASN A 207 10.32 17.22 -10.88
N TRP A 208 10.32 15.90 -10.71
CA TRP A 208 11.27 15.18 -9.87
C TRP A 208 12.72 15.38 -10.34
N GLN A 209 13.62 15.63 -9.38
CA GLN A 209 15.05 15.64 -9.61
C GLN A 209 15.64 14.31 -9.12
N ASP A 210 16.05 13.47 -10.04
CA ASP A 210 16.78 12.24 -9.73
C ASP A 210 18.09 12.54 -8.98
N LYS A 211 18.34 11.77 -7.90
CA LYS A 211 19.51 11.91 -7.04
C LYS A 211 20.45 10.71 -7.12
N GLY A 212 20.11 9.72 -7.94
CA GLY A 212 20.85 8.49 -8.11
C GLY A 212 20.58 7.46 -7.02
N LYS A 213 21.53 6.53 -6.89
CA LYS A 213 21.48 5.39 -5.99
C LYS A 213 21.48 5.84 -4.53
N LEU A 214 20.57 5.30 -3.74
CA LEU A 214 20.61 5.46 -2.28
C LEU A 214 21.87 4.75 -1.74
N PRO A 215 22.66 5.35 -0.82
CA PRO A 215 23.94 4.79 -0.37
C PRO A 215 23.74 3.64 0.63
N ILE A 216 23.04 2.59 0.21
CA ILE A 216 22.80 1.34 0.92
C ILE A 216 23.16 0.15 0.03
N GLU A 217 23.61 -0.94 0.65
CA GLU A 217 23.72 -2.22 -0.03
C GLU A 217 22.33 -2.85 -0.14
N SER A 218 21.63 -2.58 -1.24
CA SER A 218 20.29 -3.11 -1.51
C SER A 218 20.27 -3.96 -2.77
N ARG A 219 19.41 -4.98 -2.75
CA ARG A 219 18.98 -5.75 -3.90
C ARG A 219 17.57 -6.24 -3.64
N GLY A 220 16.61 -5.81 -4.43
CA GLY A 220 15.21 -6.15 -4.20
C GLY A 220 14.24 -5.24 -4.93
N GLU A 221 13.00 -5.20 -4.47
CA GLU A 221 11.90 -4.39 -5.00
C GLU A 221 11.00 -3.89 -3.86
N GLY A 222 9.96 -3.13 -4.18
CA GLY A 222 9.04 -2.56 -3.18
C GLY A 222 9.73 -1.81 -2.03
N PRO A 223 10.52 -0.75 -2.28
CA PRO A 223 10.95 0.12 -1.20
C PRO A 223 9.72 0.71 -0.52
N THR A 224 9.66 0.66 0.81
CA THR A 224 8.60 1.30 1.60
C THR A 224 9.22 2.04 2.76
N ALA A 225 9.04 3.36 2.83
CA ALA A 225 9.58 4.19 3.89
C ALA A 225 8.52 4.80 4.80
N PHE A 226 8.78 4.79 6.10
CA PHE A 226 7.88 5.34 7.10
C PHE A 226 8.63 5.77 8.35
N GLU A 227 8.03 6.68 9.12
CA GLU A 227 8.57 7.12 10.41
C GLU A 227 7.84 6.41 11.56
N TRP A 228 8.59 5.77 12.45
CA TRP A 228 8.03 5.17 13.67
C TRP A 228 9.11 4.99 14.74
N GLN A 229 8.73 5.18 16.02
CA GLN A 229 9.66 5.02 17.16
C GLN A 229 10.93 5.88 17.07
N GLY A 230 10.82 7.08 16.47
CA GLY A 230 11.91 8.05 16.35
C GLY A 230 12.94 7.74 15.25
N TYR A 231 12.65 6.81 14.37
CA TYR A 231 13.49 6.48 13.20
C TYR A 231 12.67 6.56 11.91
N TRP A 232 13.36 6.92 10.83
CA TRP A 232 12.95 6.55 9.49
C TRP A 232 13.31 5.10 9.25
N TRP A 233 12.36 4.34 8.73
CA TRP A 233 12.53 2.97 8.31
C TRP A 233 12.45 2.90 6.79
N LEU A 234 13.19 1.96 6.21
CA LEU A 234 13.07 1.56 4.81
C LEU A 234 13.01 0.05 4.78
N VAL A 235 11.96 -0.49 4.19
CA VAL A 235 11.76 -1.93 4.01
C VAL A 235 11.86 -2.23 2.51
N VAL A 236 12.54 -3.31 2.15
CA VAL A 236 12.74 -3.74 0.75
C VAL A 236 12.52 -5.24 0.65
N ASP A 237 11.70 -5.70 -0.30
CA ASP A 237 11.58 -7.11 -0.63
C ASP A 237 12.86 -7.58 -1.33
N ALA A 238 13.70 -8.32 -0.60
CA ALA A 238 14.99 -8.78 -1.11
C ALA A 238 14.93 -10.19 -1.73
N TRP A 239 13.72 -10.73 -1.93
CA TRP A 239 13.47 -12.14 -2.27
C TRP A 239 14.15 -13.13 -1.30
N GLN A 240 14.42 -12.66 -0.09
CA GLN A 240 14.96 -13.40 1.04
C GLN A 240 14.43 -12.78 2.35
N GLY A 241 13.12 -12.63 2.40
CA GLY A 241 12.42 -11.79 3.36
C GLY A 241 12.55 -10.30 3.01
N LEU A 242 12.05 -9.49 3.93
CA LEU A 242 12.04 -8.05 3.84
C LEU A 242 13.26 -7.49 4.58
N ARG A 243 14.21 -6.94 3.83
CA ARG A 243 15.37 -6.24 4.41
C ARG A 243 14.93 -4.92 4.99
N VAL A 244 15.43 -4.60 6.18
CA VAL A 244 15.07 -3.38 6.91
C VAL A 244 16.31 -2.53 7.12
N TYR A 245 16.16 -1.23 6.91
CA TYR A 245 17.15 -0.22 7.21
C TYR A 245 16.51 0.82 8.12
N ARG A 246 17.30 1.45 8.99
CA ARG A 246 16.86 2.61 9.76
C ARG A 246 17.78 3.81 9.56
N SER A 247 17.21 5.00 9.65
CA SER A 247 17.92 6.27 9.52
C SER A 247 17.36 7.30 10.50
N ASN A 248 18.19 8.28 10.86
CA ASN A 248 17.76 9.47 11.60
C ASN A 248 17.54 10.68 10.68
N ASP A 249 18.04 10.63 9.44
CA ASP A 249 18.19 11.81 8.56
C ASP A 249 17.82 11.54 7.09
N LEU A 250 17.34 10.33 6.77
CA LEU A 250 17.03 9.82 5.42
C LEU A 250 18.23 9.71 4.47
N ASN A 251 19.46 9.94 4.94
CA ASN A 251 20.68 9.93 4.12
C ASN A 251 21.65 8.84 4.57
N THR A 252 21.78 8.66 5.88
CA THR A 252 22.63 7.64 6.49
C THR A 252 21.76 6.53 7.02
N TRP A 253 21.97 5.32 6.51
CA TRP A 253 21.14 4.17 6.81
C TRP A 253 21.97 3.06 7.47
N VAL A 254 21.38 2.40 8.46
CA VAL A 254 21.96 1.23 9.12
C VAL A 254 21.05 0.03 8.86
N ILE A 255 21.61 -1.04 8.33
CA ILE A 255 20.89 -2.27 8.05
C ILE A 255 20.56 -3.02 9.35
N GLN A 256 19.35 -3.55 9.42
CA GLN A 256 18.93 -4.49 10.46
C GLN A 256 19.62 -5.85 10.25
N PRO A 257 20.14 -6.52 11.30
CA PRO A 257 20.85 -7.79 11.14
C PRO A 257 20.04 -8.88 10.43
N GLU A 258 18.78 -9.06 10.83
CA GLU A 258 17.90 -10.11 10.30
C GLU A 258 16.73 -9.50 9.51
N PRO A 259 16.34 -10.09 8.37
CA PRO A 259 15.20 -9.65 7.59
C PRO A 259 13.89 -10.03 8.29
N LEU A 260 12.82 -9.27 8.02
CA LEU A 260 11.46 -9.67 8.43
C LEU A 260 10.92 -10.72 7.47
N LEU A 261 10.07 -11.62 7.95
CA LEU A 261 9.26 -12.54 7.12
C LEU A 261 10.04 -13.45 6.14
N GLU A 262 11.35 -13.68 6.36
CA GLU A 262 12.13 -14.65 5.58
C GLU A 262 11.60 -16.08 5.81
N GLN A 263 11.31 -16.42 7.06
CA GLN A 263 10.78 -17.72 7.43
C GLN A 263 9.26 -17.81 7.20
N PRO A 264 8.75 -18.95 6.74
CA PRO A 264 7.31 -19.18 6.56
C PRO A 264 6.57 -19.12 7.90
N GLY A 265 5.34 -18.61 7.90
CA GLY A 265 4.44 -18.69 9.05
C GLY A 265 3.61 -19.97 9.06
N THR A 266 2.68 -20.07 10.02
CA THR A 266 1.74 -21.20 10.18
C THR A 266 0.31 -20.88 9.72
N GLY A 267 0.02 -19.62 9.41
CA GLY A 267 -1.32 -19.20 9.00
C GLY A 267 -1.73 -19.72 7.63
N LYS A 268 -3.06 -19.78 7.39
CA LYS A 268 -3.59 -20.12 6.06
C LYS A 268 -3.09 -19.08 5.05
N ASP A 269 -2.57 -19.60 3.94
CA ASP A 269 -1.96 -18.82 2.86
C ASP A 269 -0.70 -18.01 3.29
N ASP A 270 -0.15 -18.25 4.48
CA ASP A 270 1.02 -17.52 5.03
C ASP A 270 2.27 -18.41 5.23
N GLY A 271 2.21 -19.64 4.71
CA GLY A 271 3.25 -20.66 4.86
C GLY A 271 4.45 -20.52 3.93
N VAL A 272 4.74 -19.30 3.47
CA VAL A 272 5.86 -18.94 2.59
C VAL A 272 6.42 -17.58 3.01
N MET A 273 7.58 -17.21 2.48
CA MET A 273 8.18 -15.89 2.64
C MET A 273 7.20 -14.77 2.23
N GLY A 274 7.20 -13.66 2.99
CA GLY A 274 6.44 -12.46 2.64
C GLY A 274 7.15 -11.65 1.55
N GLY A 275 6.38 -11.01 0.67
CA GLY A 275 6.89 -10.11 -0.37
C GLY A 275 6.21 -8.74 -0.34
N HIS A 276 6.73 -7.81 -1.15
CA HIS A 276 6.34 -6.38 -1.31
C HIS A 276 5.45 -5.80 -0.19
N PRO A 277 6.03 -4.99 0.71
CA PRO A 277 5.33 -4.49 1.87
C PRO A 277 4.58 -3.18 1.63
N ASP A 278 3.66 -2.88 2.54
CA ASP A 278 3.24 -1.53 2.89
C ASP A 278 3.12 -1.43 4.42
N VAL A 279 3.30 -0.24 4.99
CA VAL A 279 3.28 -0.03 6.43
C VAL A 279 2.42 1.16 6.82
N ILE A 280 1.40 0.89 7.66
CA ILE A 280 0.55 1.92 8.25
C ILE A 280 0.90 2.13 9.72
N VAL A 281 1.36 3.34 10.02
CA VAL A 281 1.47 3.84 11.39
C VAL A 281 0.16 4.50 11.79
N ASN A 282 -0.57 3.90 12.73
CA ASN A 282 -1.84 4.43 13.21
C ASN A 282 -1.97 4.27 14.72
N ASN A 283 -2.27 5.36 15.42
CA ASN A 283 -2.43 5.40 16.87
C ASN A 283 -1.23 4.81 17.64
N GLY A 284 -0.01 5.13 17.21
CA GLY A 284 1.23 4.70 17.85
C GLY A 284 1.65 3.26 17.53
N LYS A 285 0.84 2.50 16.79
CA LYS A 285 1.17 1.15 16.30
C LYS A 285 1.56 1.19 14.83
N ALA A 286 2.37 0.23 14.40
CA ALA A 286 2.72 0.05 13.00
C ALA A 286 2.23 -1.33 12.52
N TYR A 287 1.56 -1.37 11.37
CA TYR A 287 1.02 -2.59 10.76
C TYR A 287 1.69 -2.82 9.41
N LEU A 288 2.34 -3.97 9.27
CA LEU A 288 2.98 -4.42 8.04
C LEU A 288 1.98 -5.23 7.22
N PHE A 289 1.53 -4.66 6.11
CA PHE A 289 0.80 -5.35 5.06
C PHE A 289 1.80 -5.94 4.07
N TYR A 290 1.54 -7.15 3.59
CA TYR A 290 2.41 -7.85 2.65
C TYR A 290 1.61 -8.90 1.91
N PHE A 291 2.11 -9.37 0.77
CA PHE A 291 1.49 -10.47 0.06
C PHE A 291 2.34 -11.75 0.14
N THR A 292 1.68 -12.88 -0.11
CA THR A 292 2.32 -14.18 -0.26
C THR A 292 1.83 -14.84 -1.54
N HIS A 293 2.65 -15.71 -2.13
CA HIS A 293 2.23 -16.69 -3.12
C HIS A 293 2.16 -18.07 -2.45
N PRO A 294 1.02 -18.46 -1.86
CA PRO A 294 1.03 -19.55 -0.88
C PRO A 294 1.18 -20.94 -1.50
N GLY A 295 1.11 -21.02 -2.82
CA GLY A 295 1.41 -22.23 -3.56
C GLY A 295 2.87 -22.34 -3.96
N ARG A 296 3.70 -21.28 -3.87
CA ARG A 296 5.13 -21.36 -4.20
C ARG A 296 5.91 -21.97 -3.04
N ARG A 297 6.06 -23.28 -3.08
CA ARG A 297 6.78 -24.06 -2.07
C ARG A 297 8.07 -24.64 -2.65
N PRO A 298 9.05 -25.01 -1.81
CA PRO A 298 10.31 -25.58 -2.31
C PRO A 298 10.10 -26.79 -3.24
N GLU A 299 9.12 -27.64 -2.95
CA GLU A 299 8.83 -28.86 -3.70
C GLU A 299 8.23 -28.65 -5.09
N ASN A 300 7.70 -27.46 -5.39
CA ASN A 300 7.11 -27.13 -6.69
C ASN A 300 7.79 -25.96 -7.39
N LYS A 301 9.06 -25.75 -7.09
CA LYS A 301 9.90 -24.75 -7.75
C LYS A 301 9.83 -24.90 -9.27
N GLY A 302 9.49 -23.81 -9.95
CA GLY A 302 9.38 -23.76 -11.41
C GLY A 302 8.02 -24.22 -11.96
N ILE A 303 7.09 -24.69 -11.13
CA ILE A 303 5.72 -24.96 -11.56
C ILE A 303 4.99 -23.62 -11.74
N ASP A 304 4.42 -23.40 -12.92
CA ASP A 304 3.65 -22.22 -13.23
C ASP A 304 2.18 -22.59 -13.53
N ASN A 305 1.32 -22.45 -12.53
CA ASN A 305 -0.11 -22.73 -12.61
C ASN A 305 -0.89 -21.84 -11.63
N TYR A 306 -2.22 -21.94 -11.64
CA TYR A 306 -3.07 -21.17 -10.74
C TYR A 306 -2.62 -21.21 -9.26
N SER A 307 -2.22 -22.38 -8.75
CA SER A 307 -1.80 -22.53 -7.34
C SER A 307 -0.55 -21.70 -7.02
N THR A 308 0.46 -21.71 -7.90
CA THR A 308 1.72 -20.98 -7.72
C THR A 308 1.66 -19.51 -8.15
N ARG A 309 0.61 -19.13 -8.91
CA ARG A 309 0.32 -17.75 -9.33
C ARG A 309 -0.54 -17.00 -8.33
N ARG A 310 -1.54 -17.64 -7.71
CA ARG A 310 -2.47 -16.95 -6.79
C ARG A 310 -1.72 -16.32 -5.63
N SER A 311 -2.25 -15.23 -5.12
CA SER A 311 -1.68 -14.51 -3.98
C SER A 311 -2.77 -13.96 -3.07
N SER A 312 -2.35 -13.68 -1.84
CA SER A 312 -3.21 -13.17 -0.78
C SER A 312 -2.46 -12.14 0.03
N ILE A 313 -3.18 -11.11 0.49
CA ILE A 313 -2.64 -10.11 1.40
C ILE A 313 -2.75 -10.62 2.84
N GLN A 314 -1.74 -10.28 3.63
CA GLN A 314 -1.55 -10.62 5.03
C GLN A 314 -1.29 -9.32 5.82
N VAL A 315 -1.44 -9.37 7.14
CA VAL A 315 -1.04 -8.26 8.02
C VAL A 315 -0.43 -8.76 9.31
N SER A 316 0.63 -8.10 9.76
CA SER A 316 1.28 -8.35 11.04
C SER A 316 1.56 -7.03 11.74
N GLU A 317 1.33 -6.98 13.06
CA GLU A 317 1.75 -5.82 13.86
C GLU A 317 3.27 -5.85 14.00
N LEU A 318 3.92 -4.72 13.67
CA LEU A 318 5.34 -4.54 13.91
C LEU A 318 5.57 -4.19 15.38
N SER A 319 6.63 -4.75 15.95
CA SER A 319 7.11 -4.41 17.28
C SER A 319 8.52 -3.82 17.20
N PHE A 320 8.83 -2.91 18.12
CA PHE A 320 10.15 -2.30 18.22
C PHE A 320 10.86 -2.83 19.47
N ALA A 321 11.95 -3.56 19.25
CA ALA A 321 12.74 -4.21 20.31
C ALA A 321 14.23 -4.08 19.99
N ASP A 322 15.03 -3.76 21.01
CA ASP A 322 16.49 -3.64 20.89
C ASP A 322 16.96 -2.73 19.73
N GLY A 323 16.17 -1.71 19.41
CA GLY A 323 16.45 -0.75 18.34
C GLY A 323 16.02 -1.19 16.94
N TRP A 324 15.36 -2.34 16.79
CA TRP A 324 15.02 -2.93 15.49
C TRP A 324 13.55 -3.32 15.40
N LEU A 325 13.08 -3.50 14.16
CA LEU A 325 11.73 -4.00 13.90
C LEU A 325 11.70 -5.51 14.06
N THR A 326 10.61 -6.01 14.61
CA THR A 326 10.27 -7.43 14.71
C THR A 326 8.83 -7.64 14.24
N ALA A 327 8.55 -8.81 13.67
CA ALA A 327 7.22 -9.18 13.20
C ALA A 327 6.92 -10.63 13.61
N GLU A 328 6.13 -10.81 14.68
CA GLU A 328 5.64 -12.12 15.09
C GLU A 328 4.44 -12.52 14.24
N ARG A 329 4.67 -12.90 12.97
CA ARG A 329 3.60 -13.10 12.00
C ARG A 329 2.53 -14.14 12.40
N ASP A 330 2.86 -15.08 13.27
CA ASP A 330 1.93 -16.13 13.75
C ASP A 330 1.13 -15.73 15.00
N LYS A 331 1.43 -14.57 15.59
CA LYS A 331 0.59 -13.96 16.60
C LYS A 331 -0.65 -13.36 15.92
N ALA A 332 -1.80 -13.48 16.58
CA ALA A 332 -3.02 -12.82 16.11
C ALA A 332 -2.81 -11.30 16.07
N THR A 333 -3.03 -10.70 14.89
CA THR A 333 -2.95 -9.25 14.70
C THR A 333 -4.27 -8.61 15.13
N LEU A 334 -4.24 -7.85 16.23
CA LEU A 334 -5.36 -7.00 16.63
C LEU A 334 -5.22 -5.66 15.94
N ILE A 335 -6.11 -5.37 14.98
CA ILE A 335 -6.08 -4.15 14.19
C ILE A 335 -7.35 -3.33 14.38
N LYS A 336 -7.17 -2.02 14.43
CA LYS A 336 -8.23 -1.02 14.38
C LYS A 336 -7.64 0.25 13.78
N LEU A 337 -7.67 0.34 12.47
CA LEU A 337 -7.28 1.56 11.79
C LEU A 337 -8.34 2.63 12.02
N GLN A 338 -7.91 3.81 12.45
CA GLN A 338 -8.79 4.96 12.68
C GLN A 338 -8.40 6.09 11.75
N ALA A 339 -9.35 6.96 11.40
CA ALA A 339 -9.07 8.16 10.62
C ALA A 339 -7.77 8.85 11.09
N PRO A 340 -6.81 9.13 10.18
CA PRO A 340 -5.59 9.83 10.54
C PRO A 340 -5.91 11.20 11.14
N ASN A 341 -5.10 11.62 12.13
CA ASN A 341 -5.16 13.00 12.62
C ASN A 341 -4.66 13.91 11.49
N GLN A 342 -5.49 14.87 11.07
CA GLN A 342 -5.14 15.86 10.05
C GLN A 342 -4.14 16.89 10.57
#